data_AF-A0A182T5F1-F1
#
_entry.id   AF-A0A182T5F1-F1
#
_cell.length_a   1.000
_cell.length_b   1.000
_cell.length_c   1.000
_cell.angle_alpha   90.00
_cell.angle_beta   90.00
_cell.angle_gamma   90.00
#
_symmetry.space_group_name_H-M   'P 1'
#
loop_
_entity.id
_entity.type
_entity.pdbx_description
1 polymer ?
#
loop_
_entity_poly.entity_id
_entity_poly.type
_entity_poly.pdbx_seq_one_letter_code
_entity_poly.pdbx_strand_id
1 'polypeptide(L)'
;MQQINMPHSRPGSPSQFEGNQQSPGESGSKGAGSRDGYGSQDSEEVRQVGLVLQQPLAIGYLVSTAPTGRMPDWFWSSCPHMENVCPVFLRTALHLHSPTILQNTDDPLQQNQSSTEHPLDSNITADVLRYVLEGYNLLSWLAMDSNTHDRLSCLPIHVQVLMQLYHMTAALA
;
A
#
# COMPACT_ATOMS: atom_id res chain seq x y z
N MET A 1 -22.59 -44.50 -30.04
CA MET A 1 -21.57 -43.62 -29.42
C MET A 1 -21.28 -44.16 -28.04
N GLN A 2 -20.02 -44.50 -27.79
CA GLN A 2 -19.54 -45.25 -26.63
C GLN A 2 -19.49 -44.37 -25.37
N GLN A 3 -19.96 -44.91 -24.24
CA GLN A 3 -19.63 -44.45 -22.89
C GLN A 3 -18.18 -44.84 -22.58
N ILE A 4 -17.39 -43.89 -22.06
CA ILE A 4 -16.05 -44.16 -21.53
C ILE A 4 -16.05 -43.72 -20.06
N ASN A 5 -15.82 -44.71 -19.21
CA ASN A 5 -15.60 -44.64 -17.77
C ASN A 5 -14.09 -44.45 -17.51
N MET A 6 -13.69 -43.54 -16.61
CA MET A 6 -12.31 -43.45 -16.09
C MET A 6 -12.32 -43.30 -14.55
N PRO A 7 -11.60 -44.17 -13.80
CA PRO A 7 -11.47 -44.09 -12.35
C PRO A 7 -10.21 -43.33 -11.87
N HIS A 8 -10.21 -43.01 -10.57
CA HIS A 8 -9.30 -42.19 -9.76
C HIS A 8 -7.81 -42.60 -9.76
N SER A 9 -6.92 -41.67 -9.37
CA SER A 9 -5.84 -41.90 -8.38
C SER A 9 -5.17 -40.59 -7.90
N ARG A 10 -4.99 -40.46 -6.57
CA ARG A 10 -4.17 -39.47 -5.85
C ARG A 10 -2.72 -39.99 -5.69
N PRO A 11 -1.72 -39.10 -5.54
CA PRO A 11 -0.55 -39.34 -4.68
C PRO A 11 -0.39 -38.18 -3.66
N GLY A 12 0.04 -38.31 -2.40
CA GLY A 12 0.88 -39.32 -1.74
C GLY A 12 2.15 -38.62 -1.21
N SER A 13 2.16 -38.19 0.05
CA SER A 13 3.30 -37.56 0.76
C SER A 13 4.45 -38.56 1.02
N PRO A 14 5.71 -38.09 1.21
CA PRO A 14 6.74 -38.90 1.87
C PRO A 14 7.23 -38.29 3.21
N SER A 15 7.60 -39.21 4.10
CA SER A 15 8.06 -39.03 5.48
C SER A 15 9.60 -39.04 5.59
N GLN A 16 10.10 -38.30 6.59
CA GLN A 16 11.17 -38.61 7.57
C GLN A 16 12.37 -39.51 7.18
N PHE A 17 13.59 -38.95 7.28
CA PHE A 17 14.85 -39.69 7.40
C PHE A 17 15.65 -39.13 8.59
N GLU A 18 15.91 -39.99 9.59
CA GLU A 18 16.86 -39.79 10.68
C GLU A 18 18.27 -40.21 10.23
N GLY A 19 19.29 -39.41 10.57
CA GLY A 19 20.69 -39.72 10.35
C GLY A 19 21.58 -39.09 11.43
N ASN A 20 21.89 -39.89 12.44
CA ASN A 20 22.68 -39.58 13.64
C ASN A 20 24.19 -39.75 13.37
N GLN A 21 25.02 -38.71 13.53
CA GLN A 21 26.49 -38.85 13.69
C GLN A 21 27.06 -37.78 14.63
N GLN A 22 27.72 -38.23 15.70
CA GLN A 22 28.43 -37.44 16.72
C GLN A 22 29.96 -37.66 16.63
N SER A 23 30.71 -36.61 17.05
CA SER A 23 32.06 -36.59 17.67
C SER A 23 33.31 -36.55 16.75
N PRO A 24 34.51 -36.11 17.24
CA PRO A 24 34.86 -35.10 18.27
C PRO A 24 36.07 -34.18 17.88
N GLY A 25 36.33 -33.10 18.63
CA GLY A 25 37.59 -32.34 18.50
C GLY A 25 37.74 -31.24 19.56
N GLU A 26 38.68 -31.44 20.48
CA GLU A 26 38.96 -30.62 21.67
C GLU A 26 40.17 -29.67 21.45
N SER A 27 40.33 -28.70 22.36
CA SER A 27 41.50 -27.87 22.67
C SER A 27 41.65 -26.49 21.99
N GLY A 28 41.82 -25.47 22.84
CA GLY A 28 41.63 -24.05 22.50
C GLY A 28 42.91 -23.23 22.35
N SER A 29 42.75 -21.91 22.19
CA SER A 29 43.75 -20.91 22.58
C SER A 29 43.17 -19.49 22.59
N LYS A 30 43.71 -18.68 23.49
CA LYS A 30 43.41 -17.27 23.77
C LYS A 30 43.97 -16.36 22.66
N GLY A 31 43.42 -15.15 22.53
CA GLY A 31 44.22 -14.04 21.99
C GLY A 31 43.41 -12.93 21.34
N ALA A 32 43.43 -11.76 21.98
CA ALA A 32 42.87 -10.50 21.53
C ALA A 32 43.41 -10.03 20.16
N GLY A 33 42.60 -9.25 19.44
CA GLY A 33 43.04 -8.50 18.27
C GLY A 33 41.93 -7.64 17.69
N SER A 34 41.80 -6.42 18.22
CA SER A 34 40.91 -5.37 17.72
C SER A 34 41.39 -4.80 16.38
N ARG A 35 40.52 -4.84 15.37
CA ARG A 35 40.42 -4.02 14.14
C ARG A 35 39.43 -4.77 13.23
N ASP A 36 38.28 -4.24 12.80
CA ASP A 36 38.09 -2.95 12.16
C ASP A 36 36.72 -2.35 12.53
N GLY A 37 36.74 -1.14 13.10
CA GLY A 37 35.56 -0.32 13.32
C GLY A 37 35.28 0.56 12.11
N TYR A 38 34.68 0.00 11.06
CA TYR A 38 34.02 0.75 9.99
C TYR A 38 32.94 -0.16 9.39
N GLY A 39 31.69 -0.03 9.82
CA GLY A 39 30.58 -0.81 9.25
C GLY A 39 29.21 -0.68 9.92
N SER A 40 29.13 -0.13 11.14
CA SER A 40 27.84 -0.10 11.86
C SER A 40 26.82 0.94 11.39
N GLN A 41 27.22 2.02 10.71
CA GLN A 41 26.24 3.00 10.22
C GLN A 41 25.46 2.47 8.99
N ASP A 42 26.15 1.80 8.06
CA ASP A 42 25.55 1.20 6.87
C ASP A 42 24.58 0.06 7.24
N SER A 43 24.87 -0.64 8.34
CA SER A 43 24.04 -1.74 8.85
C SER A 43 22.70 -1.27 9.43
N GLU A 44 22.66 -0.13 10.11
CA GLU A 44 21.43 0.40 10.71
C GLU A 44 20.54 1.10 9.67
N GLU A 45 21.13 1.80 8.69
CA GLU A 45 20.38 2.43 7.60
C GLU A 45 19.77 1.37 6.68
N VAL A 46 20.50 0.30 6.33
CA VAL A 46 19.98 -0.85 5.58
C VAL A 46 18.89 -1.59 6.36
N ARG A 47 19.03 -1.74 7.69
CA ARG A 47 17.95 -2.29 8.54
C ARG A 47 16.71 -1.40 8.49
N GLN A 48 16.86 -0.09 8.61
CA GLN A 48 15.74 0.85 8.58
C GLN A 48 15.01 0.82 7.22
N VAL A 49 15.75 0.79 6.10
CA VAL A 49 15.17 0.61 4.77
C VAL A 49 14.44 -0.74 4.66
N GLY A 50 15.04 -1.81 5.19
CA GLY A 50 14.41 -3.13 5.25
C GLY A 50 13.13 -3.16 6.09
N LEU A 51 13.02 -2.36 7.15
CA LEU A 51 11.82 -2.24 7.97
C LEU A 51 10.71 -1.46 7.26
N VAL A 52 11.05 -0.39 6.53
CA VAL A 52 10.08 0.38 5.73
C VAL A 52 9.47 -0.47 4.62
N LEU A 53 10.26 -1.32 3.95
CA LEU A 53 9.75 -2.23 2.92
C LEU A 53 8.81 -3.32 3.47
N GLN A 54 8.83 -3.56 4.79
CA GLN A 54 7.98 -4.53 5.47
C GLN A 54 6.74 -3.90 6.11
N GLN A 55 6.62 -2.57 6.11
CA GLN A 55 5.46 -1.90 6.69
C GLN A 55 4.22 -2.07 5.77
N PRO A 56 3.00 -2.20 6.34
CA PRO A 56 1.81 -2.51 5.54
C PRO A 56 1.42 -1.39 4.57
N LEU A 57 1.23 -1.76 3.29
CA LEU A 57 0.78 -0.87 2.22
C LEU A 57 -0.64 -1.24 1.79
N ALA A 58 -1.54 -0.26 1.76
CA ALA A 58 -2.85 -0.39 1.13
C ALA A 58 -2.85 0.32 -0.23
N ILE A 59 -3.52 -0.29 -1.21
CA ILE A 59 -3.76 0.30 -2.53
C ILE A 59 -5.27 0.38 -2.74
N GLY A 60 -5.74 1.55 -3.13
CA GLY A 60 -7.13 1.84 -3.41
C GLY A 60 -7.28 2.48 -4.78
N TYR A 61 -8.50 2.40 -5.32
CA TYR A 61 -8.83 2.95 -6.62
C TYR A 61 -10.06 3.84 -6.48
N LEU A 62 -10.00 5.03 -7.10
CA LEU A 62 -11.17 5.87 -7.34
C LEU A 62 -11.52 5.74 -8.83
N VAL A 63 -12.70 5.18 -9.09
CA VAL A 63 -13.23 5.00 -10.44
C VAL A 63 -14.45 5.89 -10.61
N SER A 64 -14.43 6.77 -11.61
CA SER A 64 -15.48 7.77 -11.78
C SER A 64 -15.75 8.06 -13.26
N THR A 65 -17.02 8.25 -13.60
CA THR A 65 -17.45 8.76 -14.92
C THR A 65 -17.31 10.27 -15.03
N ALA A 66 -17.29 11.00 -13.91
CA ALA A 66 -16.92 12.41 -13.89
C ALA A 66 -15.41 12.56 -14.22
N PRO A 67 -15.04 13.58 -15.01
CA PRO A 67 -13.65 13.78 -15.44
C PRO A 67 -12.76 14.22 -14.28
N THR A 68 -11.43 14.21 -14.46
CA THR A 68 -10.51 14.86 -13.50
C THR A 68 -10.56 16.39 -13.60
N GLY A 69 -10.95 16.92 -14.76
CA GLY A 69 -10.71 18.31 -15.14
C GLY A 69 -9.32 18.46 -15.80
N ARG A 70 -8.89 19.70 -16.03
CA ARG A 70 -7.56 20.00 -16.58
C ARG A 70 -6.50 19.66 -15.54
N MET A 71 -5.67 18.67 -15.83
CA MET A 71 -4.52 18.32 -15.00
C MET A 71 -3.24 18.72 -15.75
N PRO A 72 -2.15 19.04 -15.03
CA PRO A 72 -0.86 19.30 -15.68
C PRO A 72 -0.29 18.06 -16.36
N ASP A 73 0.47 18.23 -17.45
CA ASP A 73 1.08 17.11 -18.20
C ASP A 73 1.91 16.16 -17.32
N TRP A 74 2.58 16.71 -16.30
CA TRP A 74 3.40 15.90 -15.39
C TRP A 74 2.56 14.90 -14.57
N PHE A 75 1.28 15.21 -14.33
CA PHE A 75 0.37 14.31 -13.60
C PHE A 75 0.15 13.01 -14.40
N TRP A 76 0.09 13.11 -15.72
CA TRP A 76 -0.09 11.98 -16.64
C TRP A 76 1.22 11.44 -17.21
N SER A 77 2.38 11.95 -16.79
CA SER A 77 3.68 11.58 -17.37
C SER A 77 3.97 10.08 -17.40
N SER A 78 3.47 9.33 -16.41
CA SER A 78 3.62 7.86 -16.35
C SER A 78 2.61 7.11 -17.22
N CYS A 79 1.48 7.74 -17.58
CA CYS A 79 0.41 7.16 -18.39
C CYS A 79 -0.36 8.21 -19.22
N PRO A 80 0.26 8.83 -20.25
CA PRO A 80 -0.38 9.93 -21.00
C PRO A 80 -1.68 9.52 -21.71
N HIS A 81 -1.79 8.24 -22.06
CA HIS A 81 -2.97 7.66 -22.71
C HIS A 81 -4.22 7.64 -21.82
N MET A 82 -4.09 7.87 -20.51
CA MET A 82 -5.21 7.85 -19.56
C MET A 82 -5.87 9.21 -19.36
N GLU A 83 -5.28 10.31 -19.84
CA GLU A 83 -5.76 11.67 -19.58
C GLU A 83 -7.21 11.91 -20.04
N ASN A 84 -7.58 11.37 -21.20
CA ASN A 84 -8.88 11.62 -21.83
C ASN A 84 -9.78 10.37 -21.86
N VAL A 85 -9.55 9.42 -20.95
CA VAL A 85 -10.32 8.17 -20.85
C VAL A 85 -11.47 8.33 -19.85
N CYS A 86 -12.66 7.84 -20.23
CA CYS A 86 -13.79 7.68 -19.33
C CYS A 86 -14.20 6.19 -19.27
N PRO A 87 -14.33 5.59 -18.07
CA PRO A 87 -14.19 6.22 -16.76
C PRO A 87 -12.73 6.54 -16.39
N VAL A 88 -12.56 7.54 -15.53
CA VAL A 88 -11.29 7.90 -14.91
C VAL A 88 -10.92 6.83 -13.88
N PHE A 89 -9.66 6.40 -13.89
CA PHE A 89 -9.08 5.48 -12.91
C PHE A 89 -7.91 6.14 -12.19
N LEU A 90 -8.08 6.46 -10.90
CA LEU A 90 -7.03 7.01 -10.05
C LEU A 90 -6.60 5.95 -9.03
N ARG A 91 -5.30 5.63 -9.02
CA ARG A 91 -4.70 4.70 -8.05
C ARG A 91 -4.06 5.49 -6.93
N THR A 92 -4.43 5.17 -5.69
CA THR A 92 -3.85 5.76 -4.49
C THR A 92 -3.20 4.66 -3.67
N ALA A 93 -1.99 4.91 -3.17
CA ALA A 93 -1.32 4.04 -2.23
C ALA A 93 -1.15 4.78 -0.90
N LEU A 94 -1.41 4.10 0.21
CA LEU A 94 -1.25 4.66 1.55
C LEU A 94 -0.47 3.68 2.40
N HIS A 95 0.47 4.25 3.16
CA HIS A 95 1.34 3.54 4.06
C HIS A 95 1.31 4.24 5.41
N LEU A 96 1.00 3.50 6.47
CA LEU A 96 0.98 4.05 7.83
C LEU A 96 2.34 3.79 8.47
N HIS A 97 3.09 4.86 8.73
CA HIS A 97 4.34 4.76 9.44
C HIS A 97 4.07 4.70 10.95
N SER A 98 3.82 3.50 11.48
CA SER A 98 3.68 3.28 12.91
C SER A 98 4.45 2.01 13.32
N PRO A 99 5.47 2.12 14.19
CA PRO A 99 6.30 0.97 14.60
C PRO A 99 5.52 -0.09 15.38
N THR A 100 4.38 0.29 15.97
CA THR A 100 3.49 -0.62 16.70
C THR A 100 2.69 -1.54 15.78
N ILE A 101 2.49 -1.21 14.49
CA ILE A 101 1.70 -2.04 13.57
C ILE A 101 2.30 -3.44 13.41
N LEU A 102 3.63 -3.56 13.36
CA LEU A 102 4.33 -4.85 13.28
C LEU A 102 4.26 -5.65 14.58
N GLN A 103 4.06 -4.99 15.73
CA GLN A 103 4.00 -5.64 17.04
C GLN A 103 2.58 -6.09 17.42
N ASN A 104 1.55 -5.49 16.82
CA ASN A 104 0.16 -5.67 17.24
C ASN A 104 -0.62 -6.72 16.43
N THR A 105 0.05 -7.46 15.52
CA THR A 105 -0.62 -8.45 14.63
C THR A 105 -0.94 -9.77 15.36
N ASP A 106 -0.33 -10.04 16.50
CA ASP A 106 -0.44 -11.33 17.22
C ASP A 106 -1.48 -11.38 18.37
N ASP A 107 -2.17 -10.27 18.69
CA ASP A 107 -3.15 -10.26 19.79
C ASP A 107 -4.62 -10.24 19.29
N PRO A 108 -5.32 -11.40 19.28
CA PRO A 108 -6.69 -11.51 18.78
C PRO A 108 -7.73 -10.81 19.67
N LEU A 109 -7.36 -10.30 20.84
CA LEU A 109 -8.29 -9.70 21.81
C LEU A 109 -8.57 -8.21 21.53
N GLN A 110 -7.76 -7.54 20.70
CA GLN A 110 -7.90 -6.11 20.42
C GLN A 110 -8.86 -5.79 19.26
N GLN A 111 -9.26 -6.80 18.46
CA GLN A 111 -10.24 -6.66 17.38
C GLN A 111 -11.64 -6.23 17.87
N ASN A 112 -11.89 -6.28 19.18
CA ASN A 112 -13.20 -6.02 19.80
C ASN A 112 -13.32 -4.65 20.50
N GLN A 113 -12.32 -3.76 20.43
CA GLN A 113 -12.32 -2.50 21.20
C GLN A 113 -12.78 -1.24 20.46
N SER A 114 -13.22 -1.32 19.20
CA SER A 114 -13.46 -0.11 18.39
C SER A 114 -14.95 0.22 18.17
N SER A 115 -15.72 0.50 19.22
CA SER A 115 -17.10 1.00 19.05
C SER A 115 -17.23 2.53 19.07
N THR A 116 -16.13 3.27 19.27
CA THR A 116 -16.12 4.77 19.25
C THR A 116 -14.86 5.40 18.67
N GLU A 117 -14.02 4.68 17.93
CA GLU A 117 -12.75 5.21 17.39
C GLU A 117 -12.94 5.82 16.00
N HIS A 118 -12.29 6.96 15.75
CA HIS A 118 -12.35 7.64 14.47
C HIS A 118 -11.65 6.77 13.40
N PRO A 119 -12.19 6.61 12.18
CA PRO A 119 -11.62 5.69 11.18
C PRO A 119 -10.17 5.97 10.77
N LEU A 120 -9.69 7.21 10.97
CA LEU A 120 -8.28 7.56 10.76
C LEU A 120 -7.33 7.05 11.86
N ASP A 121 -7.85 6.68 13.02
CA ASP A 121 -7.07 6.14 14.14
C ASP A 121 -6.84 4.62 14.01
N SER A 122 -7.41 3.98 12.98
CA SER A 122 -7.25 2.56 12.74
C SER A 122 -5.79 2.19 12.44
N ASN A 123 -5.31 1.13 13.09
CA ASN A 123 -4.02 0.51 12.77
C ASN A 123 -4.07 -0.33 11.47
N ILE A 124 -5.25 -0.49 10.87
CA ILE A 124 -5.44 -1.18 9.60
C ILE A 124 -5.35 -0.14 8.48
N THR A 125 -4.23 -0.16 7.74
CA THR A 125 -3.95 0.76 6.62
C THR A 125 -5.08 0.85 5.59
N ALA A 126 -5.78 -0.26 5.34
CA ALA A 126 -6.90 -0.33 4.42
C ALA A 126 -8.14 0.44 4.91
N ASP A 127 -8.43 0.45 6.22
CA ASP A 127 -9.56 1.18 6.78
C ASP A 127 -9.36 2.69 6.67
N VAL A 128 -8.15 3.15 7.00
CA VAL A 128 -7.77 4.55 6.86
C VAL A 128 -7.86 4.98 5.39
N LEU A 129 -7.30 4.19 4.47
CA LEU A 129 -7.37 4.49 3.04
C LEU A 129 -8.82 4.54 2.54
N ARG A 130 -9.66 3.58 2.95
CA ARG A 130 -11.08 3.56 2.57
C ARG A 130 -11.79 4.83 3.05
N TYR A 131 -11.60 5.22 4.30
CA TYR A 131 -12.19 6.44 4.85
C TYR A 131 -11.75 7.70 4.10
N VAL A 132 -10.46 7.83 3.78
CA VAL A 132 -9.94 8.96 3.00
C VAL A 132 -10.56 9.02 1.60
N LEU A 133 -10.64 7.89 0.89
CA LEU A 133 -11.22 7.84 -0.45
C LEU A 133 -12.73 8.10 -0.45
N GLU A 134 -13.46 7.63 0.57
CA GLU A 134 -14.87 7.96 0.78
C GLU A 134 -15.05 9.47 1.00
N GLY A 135 -14.20 10.08 1.83
CA GLY A 135 -14.17 11.53 2.05
C GLY A 135 -13.87 12.32 0.77
N TYR A 136 -12.91 11.86 -0.04
CA TYR A 136 -12.60 12.50 -1.33
C TYR A 136 -13.77 12.40 -2.31
N ASN A 137 -14.43 11.25 -2.37
CA ASN A 137 -15.64 11.07 -3.17
C ASN A 137 -16.75 12.03 -2.70
N LEU A 138 -16.98 12.17 -1.39
CA LEU A 138 -17.97 13.11 -0.85
C LEU A 138 -17.63 14.56 -1.21
N LEU A 139 -16.38 14.97 -1.00
CA LEU A 139 -15.91 16.33 -1.30
C LEU A 139 -15.93 16.67 -2.80
N SER A 140 -15.90 15.66 -3.69
CA SER A 140 -16.04 15.87 -5.14
C SER A 140 -17.43 16.37 -5.53
N TRP A 141 -18.47 16.00 -4.77
CA TRP A 141 -19.86 16.40 -5.01
C TRP A 141 -20.17 17.85 -4.64
N LEU A 142 -19.26 18.54 -3.92
CA LEU A 142 -19.45 19.94 -3.56
C LEU A 142 -19.32 20.89 -4.77
N ALA A 143 -18.67 20.45 -5.84
CA ALA A 143 -18.64 21.14 -7.12
C ALA A 143 -19.58 20.41 -8.10
N MET A 144 -20.76 20.98 -8.31
CA MET A 144 -21.80 20.41 -9.17
C MET A 144 -22.13 21.36 -10.32
N ASP A 145 -22.38 20.79 -11.49
CA ASP A 145 -22.94 21.53 -12.63
C ASP A 145 -24.44 21.76 -12.43
N SER A 146 -24.88 23.01 -12.60
CA SER A 146 -26.28 23.38 -12.39
C SER A 146 -27.22 22.83 -13.48
N ASN A 147 -26.68 22.47 -14.65
CA ASN A 147 -27.49 22.02 -15.77
C ASN A 147 -27.62 20.49 -15.82
N THR A 148 -26.53 19.76 -15.57
CA THR A 148 -26.53 18.28 -15.58
C THR A 148 -26.78 17.66 -14.21
N HIS A 149 -26.67 18.44 -13.12
CA HIS A 149 -26.70 17.96 -11.74
C HIS A 149 -25.64 16.88 -11.44
N ASP A 150 -24.60 16.78 -12.26
CA ASP A 150 -23.44 15.92 -12.02
C ASP A 150 -22.28 16.74 -11.44
N ARG A 151 -21.36 16.07 -10.77
CA ARG A 151 -20.15 16.72 -10.26
C ARG A 151 -19.22 17.13 -11.41
N LEU A 152 -18.60 18.29 -11.27
CA LEU A 152 -17.69 18.86 -12.27
C LEU A 152 -16.39 18.06 -12.42
N SER A 153 -15.97 17.39 -11.34
CA SER A 153 -14.76 16.57 -11.32
C SER A 153 -14.90 15.42 -10.32
N CYS A 154 -14.18 14.32 -10.56
CA CYS A 154 -14.03 13.22 -9.60
C CYS A 154 -13.07 13.55 -8.44
N LEU A 155 -12.37 14.68 -8.51
CA LEU A 155 -11.40 15.13 -7.51
C LEU A 155 -12.11 15.94 -6.41
N PRO A 156 -11.64 15.91 -5.15
CA PRO A 156 -12.22 16.73 -4.09
C PRO A 156 -12.04 18.23 -4.36
N ILE A 157 -12.99 19.06 -3.91
CA ILE A 157 -13.04 20.51 -4.24
C ILE A 157 -11.73 21.27 -4.02
N HIS A 158 -10.99 20.97 -2.96
CA HIS A 158 -9.73 21.66 -2.66
C HIS A 158 -8.64 21.37 -3.71
N VAL A 159 -8.60 20.15 -4.27
CA VAL A 159 -7.68 19.82 -5.36
C VAL A 159 -8.07 20.58 -6.63
N GLN A 160 -9.36 20.69 -6.92
CA GLN A 160 -9.84 21.46 -8.07
C GLN A 160 -9.40 22.94 -7.98
N VAL A 161 -9.54 23.56 -6.80
CA VAL A 161 -9.10 24.94 -6.54
C VAL A 161 -7.59 25.08 -6.69
N LEU A 162 -6.81 24.13 -6.17
CA LEU A 162 -5.35 24.13 -6.35
C LEU A 162 -4.95 24.03 -7.83
N MET A 163 -5.65 23.22 -8.63
CA MET A 163 -5.40 23.16 -10.08
C MET A 163 -5.79 24.45 -10.79
N GLN A 164 -6.85 25.13 -10.38
CA GLN A 164 -7.19 26.45 -10.92
C GLN A 164 -6.09 27.48 -10.63
N LEU A 165 -5.60 27.53 -9.39
CA LEU A 165 -4.49 28.39 -8.98
C LEU A 165 -3.24 28.10 -9.81
N TYR A 166 -2.87 26.83 -9.95
CA TYR A 166 -1.74 26.40 -10.78
C TYR A 166 -1.83 26.95 -12.20
N HIS A 167 -2.98 26.78 -12.87
CA HIS A 167 -3.15 27.26 -14.25
C HIS A 167 -3.11 28.79 -14.35
N MET A 168 -3.68 29.51 -13.38
CA MET A 168 -3.59 30.97 -13.34
C MET A 168 -2.14 31.43 -13.18
N THR A 169 -1.37 30.79 -12.30
CA THR A 169 0.05 31.12 -12.13
C THR A 169 0.89 30.75 -13.35
N ALA A 170 0.61 29.61 -13.99
CA ALA A 170 1.32 29.17 -15.19
C ALA A 170 1.03 30.08 -16.40
N ALA A 171 -0.16 30.68 -16.47
CA ALA A 171 -0.53 31.63 -17.53
C ALA A 171 0.13 33.02 -17.37
N LEU A 172 0.68 33.31 -16.18
CA LEU A 172 1.37 34.58 -15.87
C LEU A 172 2.90 34.50 -16.05
N ALA A 173 3.44 33.28 -16.24
CA ALA A 173 4.86 33.01 -16.44
C ALA A 173 5.23 33.04 -17.93
#